data_AF-A0A9W4S7Y3-F1
#
_entry.id   AF-A0A9W4S7Y3-F1
#
_cell.length_a   1.000
_cell.length_b   1.000
_cell.length_c   1.000
_cell.angle_alpha   90.00
_cell.angle_beta   90.00
_cell.angle_gamma   90.00
#
_symmetry.space_group_name_H-M   'P 1'
#
loop_
_entity.id
_entity.type
_entity.pdbx_description
1 polymer ?
#
loop_
_entity_poly.entity_id
_entity_poly.type
_entity_poly.pdbx_seq_one_letter_code
_entity_poly.pdbx_strand_id
1 'polypeptide(L)'
;MVTYLRLLAALALINPLAAMPTSNQLVKRQTNNTCTQPLVRKEWRTLSTEDRKSYIDAVKCLYNKPAVNSKEILPGVTNRYEDFVGDHILQASANHFVGHFYPWHRLHVWAYERELRLCGYEGAQPYWDWSLDAASYDDMLKSPVFDPDTGFGGNGEWVPGTPENPEPGVPLTGGTLVFNMSDRTGGGCIPNGPFANLTLHMGPQNSVAYNE
;
A
#
# COMPACT_ATOMS: atom_id res chain seq x y z
N MET A 1 -19.02 24.35 -9.81
CA MET A 1 -19.85 23.14 -9.60
C MET A 1 -19.18 22.33 -8.49
N VAL A 2 -19.42 22.74 -7.23
CA VAL A 2 -18.73 22.24 -6.04
C VAL A 2 -19.79 22.03 -4.97
N THR A 3 -20.25 20.81 -4.79
CA THR A 3 -21.11 20.39 -3.67
C THR A 3 -21.19 18.87 -3.73
N TYR A 4 -20.37 18.14 -2.97
CA TYR A 4 -20.68 16.80 -2.43
C TYR A 4 -19.62 16.23 -1.46
N LEU A 5 -18.78 17.05 -0.83
CA LEU A 5 -17.84 16.59 0.20
C LEU A 5 -17.97 17.42 1.49
N ARG A 6 -19.11 17.31 2.16
CA ARG A 6 -19.30 17.78 3.55
C ARG A 6 -20.30 16.90 4.30
N LEU A 7 -20.01 15.60 4.44
CA LEU A 7 -20.86 14.74 5.26
C LEU A 7 -20.19 13.50 5.88
N LEU A 8 -18.86 13.47 6.05
CA LEU A 8 -18.19 12.37 6.76
C LEU A 8 -17.23 12.79 7.89
N ALA A 9 -17.29 14.05 8.37
CA ALA A 9 -16.37 14.55 9.39
C ALA A 9 -17.03 15.07 10.68
N ALA A 10 -18.29 14.71 10.96
CA ALA A 10 -18.95 15.10 12.21
C ALA A 10 -19.88 14.00 12.70
N LEU A 11 -19.32 12.95 13.32
CA LEU A 11 -20.00 12.01 14.23
C LEU A 11 -18.96 11.06 14.84
N ALA A 12 -18.03 11.59 15.64
CA ALA A 12 -17.11 10.79 16.46
C ALA A 12 -16.99 11.32 17.90
N LEU A 13 -18.07 11.93 18.42
CA LEU A 13 -18.20 12.34 19.82
C LEU A 13 -19.63 12.01 20.31
N ILE A 14 -19.98 10.73 20.35
CA ILE A 14 -21.16 10.24 21.08
C ILE A 14 -20.72 8.98 21.84
N ASN A 15 -20.99 8.99 23.15
CA ASN A 15 -20.84 7.92 24.14
C ASN A 15 -20.74 6.48 23.57
N PRO A 16 -19.79 5.64 24.02
CA PRO A 16 -19.65 4.26 23.53
C PRO A 16 -20.73 3.29 24.03
N LEU A 17 -21.87 3.79 24.56
CA LEU A 17 -22.92 2.95 25.14
C LEU A 17 -24.33 3.13 24.53
N ALA A 18 -24.52 3.91 23.47
CA ALA A 18 -25.84 4.12 22.90
C ALA A 18 -25.84 4.12 21.36
N ALA A 19 -25.74 2.92 20.78
CA ALA A 19 -26.45 2.49 19.56
C ALA A 19 -25.80 1.21 19.02
N MET A 20 -25.94 0.08 19.74
CA MET A 20 -25.96 -1.19 19.00
C MET A 20 -27.19 -1.13 18.10
N PRO A 21 -27.05 -1.27 16.77
CA PRO A 21 -28.22 -1.34 15.90
C PRO A 21 -29.06 -2.51 16.38
N THR A 22 -30.32 -2.24 16.75
CA THR A 22 -31.30 -3.29 16.99
C THR A 22 -31.40 -4.13 15.72
N SER A 23 -31.63 -5.44 15.86
CA SER A 23 -31.61 -6.42 14.75
C SER A 23 -32.52 -6.06 13.56
N ASN A 24 -33.47 -5.14 13.75
CA ASN A 24 -34.36 -4.59 12.72
C ASN A 24 -33.78 -3.43 11.88
N GLN A 25 -32.59 -2.91 12.21
CA GLN A 25 -31.87 -1.87 11.46
C GLN A 25 -30.71 -2.45 10.63
N LEU A 26 -30.58 -3.78 10.56
CA LEU A 26 -29.84 -4.43 9.47
C LEU A 26 -30.60 -4.11 8.18
N VAL A 27 -30.21 -2.97 7.60
CA VAL A 27 -30.58 -2.43 6.30
C VAL A 27 -31.04 -3.58 5.42
N LYS A 28 -32.31 -3.52 4.97
CA LYS A 28 -32.82 -4.36 3.87
C LYS A 28 -31.72 -4.42 2.82
N ARG A 29 -30.98 -5.51 2.78
CA ARG A 29 -29.92 -5.75 1.80
C ARG A 29 -30.63 -5.59 0.47
N GLN A 30 -30.32 -4.55 -0.30
CA GLN A 30 -30.90 -4.40 -1.63
C GLN A 30 -30.53 -5.67 -2.41
N THR A 31 -31.47 -6.59 -2.51
CA THR A 31 -31.31 -7.90 -3.16
C THR A 31 -31.24 -7.79 -4.68
N ASN A 32 -31.24 -6.57 -5.22
CA ASN A 32 -31.45 -6.31 -6.65
C ASN A 32 -30.21 -5.86 -7.41
N ASN A 33 -29.05 -5.73 -6.77
CA ASN A 33 -27.78 -5.45 -7.46
C ASN A 33 -26.83 -6.64 -7.32
N THR A 34 -27.14 -7.72 -8.03
CA THR A 34 -26.21 -8.84 -8.18
C THR A 34 -25.01 -8.38 -8.99
N CYS A 35 -23.79 -8.56 -8.48
CA CYS A 35 -22.58 -8.37 -9.28
C CYS A 35 -22.52 -9.48 -10.33
N THR A 36 -22.84 -9.14 -11.58
CA THR A 36 -22.94 -10.12 -12.69
C THR A 36 -21.61 -10.35 -13.42
N GLN A 37 -20.68 -9.41 -13.29
CA GLN A 37 -19.34 -9.48 -13.91
C GLN A 37 -18.29 -9.03 -12.88
N PRO A 38 -17.96 -9.87 -11.89
CA PRO A 38 -16.92 -9.54 -10.92
C PRO A 38 -15.55 -9.50 -11.60
N LEU A 39 -14.71 -8.56 -11.15
CA LEU A 39 -13.29 -8.58 -11.47
C LEU A 39 -12.62 -9.83 -10.89
N VAL A 40 -11.71 -10.44 -11.65
CA VAL A 40 -10.94 -11.61 -11.22
C VAL A 40 -9.52 -11.18 -10.91
N ARG A 41 -9.14 -11.22 -9.63
CA ARG A 41 -7.77 -11.00 -9.18
C ARG A 41 -6.92 -12.21 -9.52
N LYS A 42 -5.76 -11.97 -10.13
CA LYS A 42 -4.88 -13.00 -10.67
C LYS A 42 -3.51 -12.96 -9.99
N GLU A 43 -2.87 -14.11 -9.91
CA GLU A 43 -1.50 -14.23 -9.43
C GLU A 43 -0.56 -13.54 -10.43
N TRP A 44 0.44 -12.80 -9.95
CA TRP A 44 1.32 -11.96 -10.77
C TRP A 44 1.95 -12.67 -11.98
N ARG A 45 2.37 -13.93 -11.82
CA ARG A 45 2.98 -14.76 -12.89
C ARG A 45 1.99 -15.12 -13.98
N THR A 46 0.70 -15.15 -13.66
CA THR A 46 -0.37 -15.46 -14.62
C THR A 46 -0.80 -14.26 -15.46
N LEU A 47 -0.36 -13.05 -15.11
CA LEU A 47 -0.51 -11.87 -15.96
C LEU A 47 0.47 -11.94 -17.15
N SER A 48 0.02 -11.42 -18.30
CA SER A 48 0.91 -11.17 -19.44
C SER A 48 1.93 -10.08 -19.09
N THR A 49 3.01 -10.01 -19.86
CA THR A 49 4.01 -8.94 -19.70
C THR A 49 3.38 -7.56 -19.90
N GLU A 50 2.44 -7.45 -20.84
CA GLU A 50 1.69 -6.23 -21.12
C GLU A 50 0.81 -5.82 -19.95
N ASP A 51 0.11 -6.77 -19.32
CA ASP A 51 -0.73 -6.51 -18.15
C ASP A 51 0.10 -6.06 -16.94
N ARG A 52 1.27 -6.67 -16.71
CA ARG A 52 2.20 -6.26 -15.64
C ARG A 52 2.72 -4.84 -15.86
N LYS A 53 3.14 -4.53 -17.09
CA LYS A 53 3.58 -3.18 -17.46
C LYS A 53 2.46 -2.16 -17.31
N SER A 54 1.25 -2.48 -17.77
CA SER A 54 0.05 -1.65 -17.61
C SER A 54 -0.26 -1.37 -16.13
N TYR A 55 -0.14 -2.37 -15.26
CA TYR A 55 -0.27 -2.18 -13.82
C TYR A 55 0.80 -1.22 -13.27
N ILE A 56 2.07 -1.44 -13.60
CA ILE A 56 3.21 -0.60 -13.16
C ILE A 56 3.05 0.84 -13.65
N ASP A 57 2.62 1.03 -14.89
CA ASP A 57 2.37 2.36 -15.47
C ASP A 57 1.22 3.07 -14.75
N ALA A 58 0.17 2.33 -14.35
CA ALA A 58 -0.90 2.89 -13.53
C ALA A 58 -0.41 3.30 -12.13
N VAL A 59 0.48 2.54 -11.50
CA VAL A 59 1.11 2.94 -10.23
C VAL A 59 1.92 4.23 -10.41
N LYS A 60 2.74 4.32 -11.45
CA LYS A 60 3.49 5.55 -11.77
C LYS A 60 2.57 6.73 -12.05
N CYS A 61 1.43 6.49 -12.68
CA CYS A 61 0.41 7.52 -12.88
C CYS A 61 -0.14 8.05 -11.53
N LEU A 62 -0.29 7.23 -10.49
CA LEU A 62 -0.66 7.71 -9.15
C LEU A 62 0.40 8.63 -8.53
N TYR A 63 1.69 8.32 -8.74
CA TYR A 63 2.79 9.21 -8.33
C TYR A 63 2.78 10.56 -9.05
N ASN A 64 2.25 10.62 -10.27
CA ASN A 64 2.18 11.84 -11.07
C ASN A 64 0.86 12.62 -10.89
N LYS A 65 -0.16 12.03 -10.24
CA LYS A 65 -1.41 12.73 -9.95
C LYS A 65 -1.29 13.56 -8.68
N PRO A 66 -1.90 14.76 -8.63
CA PRO A 66 -1.89 15.60 -7.43
C PRO A 66 -2.63 14.90 -6.29
N ALA A 67 -2.12 15.03 -5.06
CA ALA A 67 -2.79 14.53 -3.86
C ALA A 67 -4.22 15.11 -3.71
N VAL A 68 -5.11 14.33 -3.10
CA VAL A 68 -6.48 14.75 -2.75
C VAL A 68 -6.57 15.20 -1.30
N ASN A 69 -5.81 14.60 -0.39
CA ASN A 69 -5.76 15.06 0.99
C ASN A 69 -5.05 16.40 1.09
N SER A 70 -5.51 17.20 2.05
CA SER A 70 -4.93 18.50 2.31
C SER A 70 -3.67 18.38 3.16
N LYS A 71 -2.78 19.37 3.03
CA LYS A 71 -1.52 19.44 3.80
C LYS A 71 -1.77 19.64 5.30
N GLU A 72 -2.95 20.09 5.70
CA GLU A 72 -3.35 20.16 7.11
C GLU A 72 -3.59 18.78 7.73
N ILE A 73 -4.04 17.81 6.93
CA ILE A 73 -4.27 16.42 7.38
C ILE A 73 -3.01 15.57 7.19
N LEU A 74 -2.39 15.69 6.01
CA LEU A 74 -1.16 14.98 5.65
C LEU A 74 -0.08 15.97 5.18
N PRO A 75 0.72 16.55 6.10
CA PRO A 75 1.72 17.57 5.74
C PRO A 75 2.74 17.12 4.69
N GLY A 76 3.13 15.83 4.71
CA GLY A 76 4.08 15.24 3.77
C GLY A 76 3.49 14.84 2.42
N VAL A 77 2.16 14.83 2.22
CA VAL A 77 1.56 14.26 1.01
C VAL A 77 1.88 15.06 -0.26
N THR A 78 2.42 14.43 -1.29
CA THR A 78 2.77 15.11 -2.56
C THR A 78 1.94 14.62 -3.74
N ASN A 79 1.47 13.38 -3.71
CA ASN A 79 0.81 12.74 -4.84
C ASN A 79 -0.31 11.77 -4.41
N ARG A 80 -1.07 11.24 -5.38
CA ARG A 80 -2.19 10.32 -5.09
C ARG A 80 -1.75 9.00 -4.49
N TYR A 81 -0.56 8.50 -4.81
CA TYR A 81 -0.06 7.29 -4.17
C TYR A 81 0.18 7.55 -2.67
N GLU A 82 0.79 8.69 -2.36
CA GLU A 82 1.04 9.12 -0.98
C GLU A 82 -0.24 9.40 -0.18
N ASP A 83 -1.38 9.70 -0.80
CA ASP A 83 -2.67 9.71 -0.09
C ASP A 83 -2.96 8.37 0.60
N PHE A 84 -2.69 7.24 -0.08
CA PHE A 84 -2.91 5.91 0.48
C PHE A 84 -1.87 5.58 1.56
N VAL A 85 -0.61 5.97 1.34
CA VAL A 85 0.46 5.80 2.34
C VAL A 85 0.12 6.58 3.61
N GLY A 86 -0.22 7.86 3.48
CA GLY A 86 -0.56 8.72 4.60
C GLY A 86 -1.82 8.26 5.35
N ASP A 87 -2.87 7.84 4.63
CA ASP A 87 -4.08 7.27 5.23
C ASP A 87 -3.76 6.00 6.05
N HIS A 88 -2.92 5.12 5.51
CA HIS A 88 -2.47 3.93 6.23
C HIS A 88 -1.63 4.29 7.47
N ILE A 89 -0.72 5.26 7.37
CA ILE A 89 0.08 5.75 8.50
C ILE A 89 -0.83 6.28 9.62
N LEU A 90 -1.79 7.15 9.30
CA LEU A 90 -2.70 7.77 10.28
C LEU A 90 -3.56 6.74 11.01
N GLN A 91 -4.02 5.72 10.30
CA GLN A 91 -4.97 4.75 10.86
C GLN A 91 -4.34 3.41 11.28
N ALA A 92 -3.02 3.26 11.20
CA ALA A 92 -2.33 2.00 11.45
C ALA A 92 -2.72 1.39 12.82
N SER A 93 -2.67 2.17 13.89
CA SER A 93 -2.98 1.71 15.26
C SER A 93 -4.45 1.32 15.45
N ALA A 94 -5.36 1.93 14.71
CA ALA A 94 -6.79 1.67 14.79
C ALA A 94 -7.22 0.44 13.96
N ASN A 95 -6.37 -0.01 13.02
CA ASN A 95 -6.73 -1.04 12.04
C ASN A 95 -5.89 -2.31 12.11
N HIS A 96 -4.77 -2.34 12.84
CA HIS A 96 -3.94 -3.54 13.03
C HIS A 96 -4.27 -4.23 14.36
N PHE A 97 -4.26 -5.57 14.36
CA PHE A 97 -4.55 -6.41 15.53
C PHE A 97 -5.96 -6.20 16.15
N VAL A 98 -6.94 -5.90 15.29
CA VAL A 98 -8.34 -5.66 15.65
C VAL A 98 -9.29 -6.48 14.77
N GLY A 99 -10.57 -6.60 15.18
CA GLY A 99 -11.56 -7.42 14.48
C GLY A 99 -11.88 -6.97 13.05
N HIS A 100 -11.73 -5.68 12.74
CA HIS A 100 -11.97 -5.14 11.40
C HIS A 100 -10.70 -5.00 10.53
N PHE A 101 -9.58 -5.61 10.94
CA PHE A 101 -8.32 -5.62 10.17
C PHE A 101 -8.53 -6.07 8.72
N TYR A 102 -9.12 -7.25 8.50
CA TYR A 102 -9.33 -7.78 7.14
C TYR A 102 -10.34 -6.95 6.32
N PRO A 103 -11.52 -6.56 6.85
CA PRO A 103 -12.42 -5.65 6.14
C PRO A 103 -11.78 -4.32 5.74
N TRP A 104 -11.01 -3.69 6.63
CA TRP A 104 -10.35 -2.41 6.34
C TRP A 104 -9.32 -2.54 5.22
N HIS A 105 -8.42 -3.54 5.29
CA HIS A 105 -7.43 -3.77 4.24
C HIS A 105 -8.08 -4.16 2.91
N ARG A 106 -9.17 -4.93 2.92
CA ARG A 106 -9.95 -5.24 1.71
C ARG A 106 -10.49 -3.97 1.06
N LEU A 107 -11.04 -3.05 1.84
CA LEU A 107 -11.56 -1.78 1.36
C LEU A 107 -10.43 -0.87 0.84
N HIS A 108 -9.31 -0.80 1.56
CA HIS A 108 -8.15 0.02 1.19
C HIS A 108 -7.58 -0.44 -0.16
N VAL A 109 -7.37 -1.74 -0.36
CA VAL A 109 -6.90 -2.31 -1.63
C VAL A 109 -7.94 -2.13 -2.75
N TRP A 110 -9.23 -2.22 -2.45
CA TRP A 110 -10.28 -1.95 -3.44
C TRP A 110 -10.29 -0.47 -3.88
N ALA A 111 -10.11 0.47 -2.95
CA ALA A 111 -10.01 1.89 -3.26
C ALA A 111 -8.75 2.19 -4.09
N TYR A 112 -7.62 1.54 -3.77
CA TYR A 112 -6.39 1.62 -4.54
C TYR A 112 -6.56 1.07 -5.97
N GLU A 113 -7.15 -0.12 -6.12
CA GLU A 113 -7.50 -0.73 -7.41
C GLU A 113 -8.34 0.23 -8.26
N ARG A 114 -9.33 0.89 -7.66
CA ARG A 114 -10.16 1.88 -8.36
C ARG A 114 -9.35 3.05 -8.92
N GLU A 115 -8.38 3.58 -8.16
CA GLU A 115 -7.52 4.68 -8.63
C GLU A 115 -6.54 4.23 -9.73
N LEU A 116 -6.01 3.00 -9.65
CA LEU A 116 -5.23 2.40 -10.74
C LEU A 116 -6.03 2.31 -12.04
N ARG A 117 -7.31 1.94 -11.94
CA ARG A 117 -8.20 1.88 -13.10
C ARG A 117 -8.50 3.26 -13.69
N LEU A 118 -8.56 4.31 -12.86
CA LEU A 118 -8.62 5.71 -13.32
C LEU A 118 -7.29 6.20 -13.93
N CYS A 119 -6.22 5.45 -13.74
CA CYS A 119 -4.93 5.60 -14.42
C CYS A 119 -4.79 4.72 -15.68
N GLY A 120 -5.87 4.07 -16.13
CA GLY A 120 -5.89 3.31 -17.38
C GLY A 120 -5.58 1.82 -17.24
N TYR A 121 -5.38 1.30 -16.03
CA TYR A 121 -5.28 -0.15 -15.83
C TYR A 121 -6.66 -0.82 -16.02
N GLU A 122 -6.77 -1.78 -16.92
CA GLU A 122 -8.04 -2.46 -17.19
C GLU A 122 -8.26 -3.72 -16.34
N GLY A 123 -7.18 -4.27 -15.78
CA GLY A 123 -7.20 -5.48 -14.97
C GLY A 123 -7.75 -5.29 -13.55
N ALA A 124 -7.72 -6.38 -12.79
CA ALA A 124 -7.98 -6.39 -11.36
C ALA A 124 -6.67 -6.33 -10.57
N GLN A 125 -6.72 -5.96 -9.29
CA GLN A 125 -5.56 -5.98 -8.42
C GLN A 125 -4.89 -7.36 -8.43
N PRO A 126 -3.63 -7.49 -8.85
CA PRO A 126 -2.92 -8.75 -8.79
C PRO A 126 -2.52 -9.09 -7.35
N TYR A 127 -2.19 -10.36 -7.13
CA TYR A 127 -1.62 -10.82 -5.87
C TYR A 127 -0.28 -11.54 -6.09
N TRP A 128 0.55 -11.51 -5.05
CA TRP A 128 1.76 -12.31 -4.94
C TRP A 128 1.43 -13.58 -4.15
N ASP A 129 1.55 -14.73 -4.81
CA ASP A 129 1.55 -16.02 -4.11
C ASP A 129 2.97 -16.31 -3.58
N TRP A 130 3.22 -15.87 -2.35
CA TRP A 130 4.50 -16.03 -1.67
C TRP A 130 4.87 -17.49 -1.42
N SER A 131 3.92 -18.42 -1.42
CA SER A 131 4.20 -19.85 -1.20
C SER A 131 5.05 -20.46 -2.32
N LEU A 132 5.02 -19.86 -3.51
CA LEU A 132 5.82 -20.29 -4.67
C LEU A 132 7.29 -19.85 -4.60
N ASP A 133 7.61 -18.91 -3.70
CA ASP A 133 8.93 -18.28 -3.56
C ASP A 133 9.60 -18.59 -2.21
N ALA A 134 8.91 -19.28 -1.31
CA ALA A 134 9.33 -19.45 0.08
C ALA A 134 10.33 -20.58 0.32
N ALA A 135 10.75 -21.31 -0.73
CA ALA A 135 11.62 -22.48 -0.57
C ALA A 135 13.07 -22.10 -0.21
N SER A 136 13.56 -20.95 -0.69
CA SER A 136 14.87 -20.41 -0.34
C SER A 136 14.92 -18.90 -0.51
N TYR A 137 15.94 -18.27 0.07
CA TYR A 137 16.20 -16.84 -0.15
C TYR A 137 16.39 -16.50 -1.64
N ASP A 138 17.13 -17.35 -2.35
CA ASP A 138 17.37 -17.20 -3.79
C ASP A 138 16.06 -17.29 -4.59
N ASP A 139 15.13 -18.15 -4.18
CA ASP A 139 13.82 -18.25 -4.83
C ASP A 139 12.99 -16.99 -4.59
N MET A 140 13.03 -16.43 -3.36
CA MET A 140 12.42 -15.14 -3.06
C MET A 140 12.97 -14.03 -3.96
N LEU A 141 14.30 -13.92 -4.08
CA LEU A 141 14.92 -12.90 -4.95
C LEU A 141 14.64 -13.09 -6.44
N LYS A 142 14.36 -14.32 -6.88
CA LYS A 142 13.99 -14.65 -8.27
C LYS A 142 12.50 -14.51 -8.54
N SER A 143 11.69 -14.17 -7.54
CA SER A 143 10.25 -13.96 -7.73
C SER A 143 10.01 -12.91 -8.83
N PRO A 144 9.10 -13.15 -9.78
CA PRO A 144 8.77 -12.16 -10.82
C PRO A 144 8.18 -10.85 -10.28
N VAL A 145 7.79 -10.81 -9.01
CA VAL A 145 7.40 -9.56 -8.31
C VAL A 145 8.61 -8.63 -8.16
N PHE A 146 9.81 -9.17 -7.97
CA PHE A 146 11.06 -8.40 -7.81
C PHE A 146 11.86 -8.29 -9.13
N ASP A 147 11.23 -8.60 -10.26
CA ASP A 147 11.85 -8.43 -11.58
C ASP A 147 12.02 -6.93 -11.93
N PRO A 148 13.18 -6.49 -12.46
CA PRO A 148 13.41 -5.07 -12.75
C PRO A 148 12.67 -4.58 -14.01
N ASP A 149 12.25 -5.45 -14.92
CA ASP A 149 11.63 -5.02 -16.18
C ASP A 149 10.10 -5.11 -16.16
N THR A 150 9.59 -6.13 -15.47
CA THR A 150 8.18 -6.52 -15.44
C THR A 150 7.63 -6.66 -14.02
N GLY A 151 8.43 -6.32 -13.00
CA GLY A 151 8.10 -6.35 -11.58
C GLY A 151 8.26 -4.97 -10.93
N PHE A 152 8.43 -4.95 -9.61
CA PHE A 152 8.52 -3.75 -8.79
C PHE A 152 9.97 -3.28 -8.52
N GLY A 153 10.95 -3.90 -9.17
CA GLY A 153 12.36 -3.69 -8.85
C GLY A 153 12.88 -4.73 -7.85
N GLY A 154 14.17 -5.00 -7.94
CA GLY A 154 14.82 -6.10 -7.24
C GLY A 154 15.19 -5.77 -5.79
N ASN A 155 16.32 -6.32 -5.38
CA ASN A 155 16.87 -6.06 -4.06
C ASN A 155 17.52 -4.67 -3.98
N GLY A 156 17.54 -4.09 -2.78
CA GLY A 156 18.30 -2.87 -2.52
C GLY A 156 19.81 -3.13 -2.50
N GLU A 157 20.60 -2.06 -2.66
CA GLU A 157 22.06 -2.16 -2.50
C GLU A 157 22.45 -2.73 -1.14
N TRP A 158 23.56 -3.47 -1.10
CA TRP A 158 24.08 -4.02 0.14
C TRP A 158 24.55 -2.90 1.07
N VAL A 159 24.06 -2.93 2.31
CA VAL A 159 24.46 -2.00 3.38
C VAL A 159 25.10 -2.83 4.50
N PRO A 160 26.35 -2.58 4.93
CA PRO A 160 26.99 -3.35 5.99
C PRO A 160 26.42 -3.04 7.39
N GLY A 161 26.68 -3.92 8.36
CA GLY A 161 26.22 -3.79 9.77
C GLY A 161 24.85 -4.42 10.04
N THR A 162 24.30 -4.23 11.24
CA THR A 162 22.90 -4.56 11.57
C THR A 162 22.29 -3.38 12.34
N PRO A 163 20.95 -3.33 12.51
CA PRO A 163 20.34 -2.34 13.39
C PRO A 163 20.92 -2.36 14.82
N GLU A 164 21.31 -3.54 15.32
CA GLU A 164 21.91 -3.71 16.64
C GLU A 164 23.42 -3.40 16.68
N ASN A 165 24.13 -3.59 15.56
CA ASN A 165 25.55 -3.31 15.43
C ASN A 165 25.84 -2.61 14.08
N PRO A 166 25.56 -1.30 13.96
CA PRO A 166 25.77 -0.56 12.72
C PRO A 166 27.24 -0.46 12.34
N GLU A 167 27.50 -0.52 11.03
CA GLU A 167 28.81 -0.15 10.50
C GLU A 167 29.03 1.36 10.68
N PRO A 168 30.22 1.82 11.15
CA PRO A 168 30.49 3.24 11.32
C PRO A 168 30.28 4.05 10.04
N GLY A 169 29.50 5.14 10.13
CA GLY A 169 29.23 6.03 9.01
C GLY A 169 28.09 5.60 8.07
N VAL A 170 27.42 4.48 8.36
CA VAL A 170 26.23 4.04 7.61
C VAL A 170 24.96 4.59 8.26
N PRO A 171 24.15 5.41 7.55
CA PRO A 171 22.86 5.85 8.07
C PRO A 171 21.90 4.68 8.24
N LEU A 172 21.49 4.38 9.47
CA LEU A 172 20.38 3.45 9.73
C LEU A 172 19.05 4.18 9.58
N THR A 173 18.50 4.21 8.37
CA THR A 173 17.15 4.71 8.11
C THR A 173 16.13 3.61 8.39
N GLY A 174 15.76 3.41 9.66
CA GLY A 174 14.76 2.40 10.02
C GLY A 174 14.91 1.83 11.42
N GLY A 175 14.66 2.66 12.43
CA GLY A 175 14.34 2.10 13.74
C GLY A 175 13.06 1.29 13.63
N THR A 176 13.07 0.03 14.06
CA THR A 176 11.96 -0.96 14.08
C THR A 176 11.94 -2.03 12.97
N LEU A 177 13.08 -2.58 12.54
CA LEU A 177 13.07 -4.00 12.20
C LEU A 177 13.23 -4.78 13.51
N VAL A 178 12.14 -5.37 13.99
CA VAL A 178 12.10 -6.16 15.25
C VAL A 178 12.81 -7.52 15.10
N PHE A 179 13.37 -7.79 13.92
CA PHE A 179 14.02 -9.03 13.56
C PHE A 179 15.36 -8.73 12.89
N ASN A 180 16.44 -9.22 13.50
CA ASN A 180 17.74 -9.24 12.86
C ASN A 180 17.70 -10.28 11.72
N MET A 181 17.78 -9.79 10.47
CA MET A 181 17.91 -10.64 9.28
C MET A 181 19.40 -10.74 8.92
N SER A 182 20.09 -11.66 9.60
CA SER A 182 21.55 -11.84 9.45
C SER A 182 21.96 -12.32 8.05
N ASP A 183 21.04 -12.89 7.29
CA ASP A 183 21.19 -13.42 5.93
C ASP A 183 20.68 -12.45 4.85
N ARG A 184 20.33 -11.20 5.20
CA ARG A 184 19.91 -10.20 4.21
C ARG A 184 21.05 -9.94 3.22
N THR A 185 20.71 -9.63 1.97
CA THR A 185 21.70 -9.25 0.94
C THR A 185 21.48 -7.86 0.34
N GLY A 186 20.52 -7.11 0.88
CA GLY A 186 20.25 -5.70 0.53
C GLY A 186 20.09 -4.84 1.77
N GLY A 187 19.55 -3.63 1.63
CA GLY A 187 19.28 -2.71 2.74
C GLY A 187 19.30 -1.23 2.35
N GLY A 188 19.90 -0.90 1.21
CA GLY A 188 19.91 0.44 0.63
C GLY A 188 18.80 0.65 -0.40
N CYS A 189 18.97 1.68 -1.22
CA CYS A 189 18.05 2.01 -2.31
C CYS A 189 18.01 0.90 -3.38
N ILE A 190 16.88 0.77 -4.07
CA ILE A 190 16.74 -0.15 -5.20
C ILE A 190 17.47 0.46 -6.40
N PRO A 191 18.46 -0.23 -7.01
CA PRO A 191 19.32 0.38 -8.04
C PRO A 191 18.67 0.41 -9.44
N ASN A 192 17.65 -0.41 -9.68
CA ASN A 192 17.04 -0.57 -11.00
C ASN A 192 15.53 -0.88 -10.95
N GLY A 193 14.93 -0.87 -12.13
CA GLY A 193 13.51 -1.14 -12.31
C GLY A 193 12.60 0.07 -12.16
N PRO A 194 11.28 -0.13 -12.19
CA PRO A 194 10.34 0.95 -12.47
C PRO A 194 10.23 2.00 -11.36
N PHE A 195 10.76 1.67 -10.18
CA PHE A 195 10.64 2.45 -8.94
C PHE A 195 11.99 2.78 -8.30
N ALA A 196 13.13 2.59 -9.00
CA ALA A 196 14.47 2.88 -8.46
C ALA A 196 14.65 4.33 -7.98
N ASN A 197 14.02 5.29 -8.66
CA ASN A 197 14.12 6.73 -8.37
C ASN A 197 12.88 7.28 -7.64
N LEU A 198 12.17 6.41 -6.93
CA LEU A 198 10.97 6.78 -6.20
C LEU A 198 11.35 7.44 -4.87
N THR A 199 10.78 8.62 -4.62
CA THR A 199 10.94 9.36 -3.37
C THR A 199 9.68 9.21 -2.51
N LEU A 200 9.85 8.80 -1.25
CA LEU A 200 8.79 8.77 -0.25
C LEU A 200 8.97 9.94 0.71
N HIS A 201 7.95 10.78 0.85
CA HIS A 201 8.04 12.01 1.65
C HIS A 201 7.41 11.91 3.04
N MET A 202 6.88 10.74 3.40
CA MET A 202 6.29 10.47 4.72
C MET A 202 6.93 9.24 5.34
N GLY A 203 6.78 9.13 6.67
CA GLY A 203 7.56 8.22 7.49
C GLY A 203 8.87 8.86 7.99
N PRO A 204 9.74 8.07 8.64
CA PRO A 204 9.51 6.68 9.02
C PRO A 204 8.39 6.53 10.08
N GLN A 205 7.90 5.31 10.26
CA GLN A 205 6.87 4.94 11.24
C GLN A 205 5.55 5.71 11.10
N ASN A 206 5.14 6.43 12.14
CA ASN A 206 3.86 7.14 12.24
C ASN A 206 3.95 8.61 11.79
N SER A 207 5.09 9.05 11.25
CA SER A 207 5.26 10.43 10.79
C SER A 207 4.53 10.66 9.47
N VAL A 208 3.63 11.64 9.46
CA VAL A 208 3.03 12.21 8.24
C VAL A 208 3.64 13.55 7.87
N ALA A 209 4.71 13.98 8.56
CA ALA A 209 5.44 15.19 8.22
C ALA A 209 6.20 14.99 6.89
N TYR A 210 6.47 16.09 6.19
CA TYR A 210 7.34 16.06 5.02
C TYR A 210 8.76 15.69 5.45
N ASN A 211 9.30 14.65 4.85
CA ASN A 211 10.68 14.22 4.98
C ASN A 211 11.43 14.62 3.70
N GLU A 212 12.47 15.44 3.85
CA GLU A 212 13.34 15.94 2.77
C GLU A 212 14.33 14.87 2.28
#